data_AF-A0A6B0Z0G9-F1
#
_entry.id   AF-A0A6B0Z0G9-F1
#
_cell.length_a   1.000
_cell.length_b   1.000
_cell.length_c   1.000
_cell.angle_alpha   90.00
_cell.angle_beta   90.00
_cell.angle_gamma   90.00
#
_symmetry.space_group_name_H-M   'P 1'
#
loop_
_entity.id
_entity.type
_entity.pdbx_description
1 polymer ?
#
loop_
_entity_poly.entity_id
_entity_poly.type
_entity_poly.pdbx_seq_one_letter_code
_entity_poly.pdbx_strand_id
1 'polypeptide(L)'
;MKSGWAACRRIVGVGNARTWERSALPIAGFSFKRVEKSRGRIAAASLIVLLIASILIAGCTEVPNPTATPVAFDPTPAAPGTRDLVLAGASAADIAAFAAEPVVLPEGDASNGEALHTSLGCAACHSVGDDVIVGPGWKGLYTRAGERTDLEAEDYLVQSITKPSKFIAEGFTNVMPAFDYLSDQELADLIAFVKANE
;
A
#
# COMPACT_ATOMS: atom_id res chain seq x y z
N MET A 1 -28.69 5.63 15.37
CA MET A 1 -27.21 5.53 15.26
C MET A 1 -26.85 4.06 15.10
N LYS A 2 -26.24 3.76 13.93
CA LYS A 2 -25.29 2.67 13.57
C LYS A 2 -25.50 1.30 14.23
N SER A 3 -26.12 0.32 13.54
CA SER A 3 -25.55 -0.58 12.51
C SER A 3 -24.57 -1.62 13.08
N GLY A 4 -25.14 -2.76 13.49
CA GLY A 4 -24.39 -3.98 13.81
C GLY A 4 -24.02 -4.76 12.55
N TRP A 5 -22.82 -5.32 12.56
CA TRP A 5 -22.26 -6.18 11.53
C TRP A 5 -22.80 -7.61 11.65
N ALA A 6 -23.07 -8.27 10.52
CA ALA A 6 -23.19 -9.71 10.45
C ALA A 6 -22.80 -10.27 9.06
N ALA A 7 -21.64 -10.92 9.05
CA ALA A 7 -21.36 -12.21 8.42
C ALA A 7 -21.62 -12.37 6.91
N CYS A 8 -20.56 -12.20 6.10
CA CYS A 8 -20.49 -12.85 4.79
C CYS A 8 -20.04 -14.31 4.99
N ARG A 9 -20.99 -15.23 4.84
CA ARG A 9 -20.80 -16.68 5.01
C ARG A 9 -20.31 -17.29 3.69
N ARG A 10 -19.10 -17.87 3.76
CA ARG A 10 -18.56 -19.06 3.08
C ARG A 10 -19.27 -19.54 1.80
N ILE A 11 -18.60 -19.39 0.65
CA ILE A 11 -18.89 -20.11 -0.58
C ILE A 11 -18.34 -21.53 -0.45
N VAL A 12 -19.22 -22.53 -0.53
CA VAL A 12 -18.86 -23.92 -0.79
C VAL A 12 -19.73 -24.42 -1.94
N GLY A 13 -19.07 -24.87 -3.01
CA GLY A 13 -19.43 -26.09 -3.71
C GLY A 13 -20.54 -26.05 -4.77
N VAL A 14 -20.09 -26.20 -6.02
CA VAL A 14 -20.51 -27.23 -6.99
C VAL A 14 -22.02 -27.35 -7.34
N GLY A 15 -22.32 -27.08 -8.61
CA GLY A 15 -23.10 -28.02 -9.41
C GLY A 15 -24.62 -27.88 -9.44
N ASN A 16 -25.09 -27.54 -10.64
CA ASN A 16 -26.29 -28.06 -11.30
C ASN A 16 -27.68 -27.54 -10.88
N ALA A 17 -28.37 -27.00 -11.89
CA ALA A 17 -29.81 -26.78 -12.04
C ALA A 17 -30.63 -26.42 -10.78
N ARG A 18 -31.00 -25.14 -10.66
CA ARG A 18 -32.17 -24.72 -9.88
C ARG A 18 -33.21 -24.09 -10.80
N THR A 19 -34.27 -24.86 -11.07
CA THR A 19 -35.54 -24.42 -11.62
C THR A 19 -36.19 -23.44 -10.65
N TRP A 20 -36.51 -22.23 -11.12
CA TRP A 20 -37.19 -21.22 -10.32
C TRP A 20 -38.70 -21.27 -10.58
N GLU A 21 -39.45 -21.91 -9.69
CA GLU A 21 -40.89 -21.70 -9.58
C GLU A 21 -41.14 -20.30 -9.01
N ARG A 22 -41.74 -19.43 -9.84
CA ARG A 22 -42.17 -18.09 -9.43
C ARG A 22 -43.52 -18.19 -8.72
N SER A 23 -43.49 -18.27 -7.40
CA SER A 23 -44.67 -17.98 -6.58
C SER A 23 -45.02 -16.49 -6.71
N ALA A 24 -46.09 -16.21 -7.46
CA ALA A 24 -46.66 -14.90 -7.62
C ALA A 24 -47.40 -14.48 -6.34
N LEU A 25 -46.91 -13.44 -5.66
CA LEU A 25 -47.67 -12.71 -4.65
C LEU A 25 -48.36 -11.50 -5.32
N PRO A 26 -49.64 -11.24 -5.03
CA PRO A 26 -50.37 -10.13 -5.63
C PRO A 26 -50.04 -8.81 -4.92
N ILE A 27 -49.24 -7.95 -5.56
CA ILE A 27 -49.12 -6.54 -5.16
C ILE A 27 -50.32 -5.77 -5.70
N ALA A 28 -51.34 -5.65 -4.86
CA ALA A 28 -52.44 -4.73 -5.06
C ALA A 28 -51.96 -3.27 -4.93
N GLY A 29 -52.40 -2.42 -5.87
CA GLY A 29 -52.69 -1.02 -5.58
C GLY A 29 -51.52 -0.02 -5.66
N PHE A 30 -50.90 0.13 -6.83
CA PHE A 30 -50.30 1.42 -7.20
C PHE A 30 -51.12 2.08 -8.31
N SER A 31 -51.95 3.05 -7.90
CA SER A 31 -52.67 3.93 -8.82
C SER A 31 -51.65 4.88 -9.47
N PHE A 32 -51.20 4.53 -10.67
CA PHE A 32 -50.39 5.43 -11.50
C PHE A 32 -51.29 6.54 -12.04
N LYS A 33 -51.32 7.68 -11.34
CA LYS A 33 -51.78 8.94 -11.93
C LYS A 33 -50.83 9.27 -13.08
N ARG A 34 -51.34 9.18 -14.32
CA ARG A 34 -50.64 9.64 -15.52
C ARG A 34 -50.41 11.15 -15.35
N VAL A 35 -49.20 11.53 -14.95
CA VAL A 35 -48.77 12.92 -14.92
C VAL A 35 -48.53 13.35 -16.36
N GLU A 36 -49.47 14.11 -16.91
CA GLU A 36 -49.37 14.79 -18.19
C GLU A 36 -48.28 15.88 -18.07
N LYS A 37 -47.02 15.46 -18.19
CA LYS A 37 -45.87 16.36 -18.04
C LYS A 37 -45.82 17.30 -19.24
N SER A 38 -46.22 18.55 -19.01
CA SER A 38 -46.29 19.60 -20.03
C SER A 38 -44.97 19.67 -20.82
N ARG A 39 -45.09 19.52 -22.14
CA ARG A 39 -43.96 19.43 -23.09
C ARG A 39 -42.98 20.62 -22.98
N GLY A 40 -43.42 21.76 -22.44
CA GLY A 40 -42.59 22.94 -22.18
C GLY A 40 -41.59 22.81 -21.01
N ARG A 41 -41.88 22.03 -19.96
CA ARG A 41 -40.98 21.90 -18.80
C ARG A 41 -39.79 20.98 -19.06
N ILE A 42 -39.91 20.07 -20.02
CA ILE A 42 -38.82 19.18 -20.44
C ILE A 42 -37.81 19.95 -21.31
N ALA A 43 -38.29 20.83 -22.21
CA ALA A 43 -37.42 21.64 -23.06
C ALA A 43 -36.53 22.62 -22.26
N ALA A 44 -37.09 23.28 -21.24
CA ALA A 44 -36.34 24.19 -20.37
C ALA A 44 -35.28 23.46 -19.52
N ALA A 45 -35.60 22.26 -19.00
CA ALA A 45 -34.66 21.46 -18.23
C ALA A 45 -33.49 20.94 -19.09
N SER A 46 -33.76 20.54 -20.34
CA SER A 46 -32.70 20.11 -21.27
C SER A 46 -31.78 21.25 -21.68
N LEU A 47 -32.30 22.48 -21.85
CA LEU A 47 -31.48 23.64 -22.18
C LEU A 47 -30.56 24.05 -21.02
N ILE A 48 -31.06 23.96 -19.78
CA ILE A 48 -30.27 24.25 -18.58
C ILE A 48 -29.16 23.21 -18.39
N VAL A 49 -29.45 21.92 -18.60
CA VAL A 49 -28.43 20.85 -18.52
C VAL A 49 -27.35 21.03 -19.60
N LEU A 50 -27.73 21.39 -20.82
CA LEU A 50 -26.77 21.67 -21.90
C LEU A 50 -25.93 22.92 -21.62
N LEU A 51 -26.51 23.97 -21.03
CA LEU A 51 -25.77 25.17 -20.60
C LEU A 51 -24.78 24.85 -19.48
N ILE A 52 -25.19 24.08 -18.46
CA ILE A 52 -24.32 23.68 -17.35
C ILE A 52 -23.17 22.78 -17.84
N ALA A 53 -23.47 21.81 -18.73
CA ALA A 53 -22.44 20.96 -19.32
C ALA A 53 -21.43 21.77 -20.17
N SER A 54 -21.90 22.77 -20.91
CA SER A 54 -21.03 23.67 -21.68
C SER A 54 -20.09 24.50 -20.78
N ILE A 55 -20.60 24.98 -19.64
CA ILE A 55 -19.80 25.74 -18.66
C ILE A 55 -18.74 24.85 -17.99
N LEU A 56 -19.07 23.58 -17.70
CA LEU A 56 -18.14 22.62 -17.10
C LEU A 56 -17.01 22.22 -18.07
N ILE A 57 -17.28 22.10 -19.37
CA ILE A 57 -16.25 21.76 -20.37
C ILE A 57 -15.28 22.93 -20.60
N ALA A 58 -15.75 24.19 -20.53
CA ALA A 58 -14.89 25.36 -20.70
C ALA A 58 -14.05 25.74 -19.47
N GLY A 59 -14.39 25.22 -18.28
CA GLY A 59 -13.71 25.55 -17.02
C GLY A 59 -12.43 24.75 -16.73
N CYS A 60 -12.12 23.72 -17.52
CA CYS A 60 -10.96 22.84 -17.31
C CYS A 60 -9.76 23.22 -18.18
N THR A 61 -9.48 24.50 -18.37
CA THR A 61 -8.18 24.91 -18.92
C THR A 61 -7.20 25.05 -17.76
N GLU A 62 -6.33 24.05 -17.59
CA GLU A 62 -5.19 24.15 -16.68
C GLU A 62 -4.35 25.37 -17.05
N VAL A 63 -4.20 26.31 -16.12
CA VAL A 63 -3.23 27.39 -16.23
C VAL A 63 -1.85 26.73 -16.10
N PRO A 64 -1.01 26.73 -17.15
CA PRO A 64 0.33 26.18 -17.03
C PRO A 64 1.10 26.99 -15.99
N ASN A 65 1.43 26.35 -14.86
CA ASN A 65 2.31 26.92 -13.85
C ASN A 65 3.67 27.17 -14.51
N PRO A 66 4.23 28.40 -14.48
CA PRO A 66 5.55 28.64 -15.05
C PRO A 66 6.56 27.71 -14.39
N THR A 67 7.12 26.79 -15.19
CA THR A 67 8.18 25.89 -14.74
C THR A 67 9.32 26.76 -14.21
N ALA A 68 9.62 26.61 -12.92
CA ALA A 68 10.76 27.26 -12.31
C ALA A 68 12.01 26.95 -13.15
N THR A 69 12.83 27.96 -13.42
CA THR A 69 14.08 27.75 -14.15
C THR A 69 14.90 26.68 -13.42
N PRO A 70 15.40 25.64 -14.12
CA PRO A 70 16.18 24.60 -13.48
C PRO A 70 17.36 25.26 -12.78
N VAL A 71 17.45 25.07 -11.46
CA VAL A 71 18.60 25.52 -10.69
C VAL A 71 19.80 24.72 -11.20
N ALA A 72 20.76 25.41 -11.82
CA ALA A 72 22.02 24.77 -12.20
C ALA A 72 22.72 24.31 -10.92
N PHE A 73 22.79 23.00 -10.75
CA PHE A 73 23.54 22.41 -9.65
C PHE A 73 25.00 22.36 -10.09
N ASP A 74 25.79 23.32 -9.61
CA ASP A 74 27.24 23.33 -9.73
C ASP A 74 27.84 22.74 -8.43
N PRO A 75 28.00 21.41 -8.34
CA PRO A 75 28.63 20.81 -7.17
C PRO A 75 30.06 21.34 -7.06
N THR A 76 30.40 21.89 -5.89
CA THR A 76 31.79 22.20 -5.57
C THR A 76 32.61 20.92 -5.72
N PRO A 77 33.68 20.91 -6.54
CA PRO A 77 34.55 19.74 -6.67
C PRO A 77 35.05 19.32 -5.30
N ALA A 78 34.78 18.08 -4.91
CA ALA A 78 35.39 17.51 -3.72
C ALA A 78 36.92 17.57 -3.87
N ALA A 79 37.61 18.02 -2.81
CA ALA A 79 39.07 18.09 -2.81
C ALA A 79 39.66 16.72 -3.19
N PRO A 80 40.61 16.64 -4.13
CA PRO A 80 41.28 15.38 -4.46
C PRO A 80 42.01 14.85 -3.22
N GLY A 81 41.81 13.57 -2.89
CA GLY A 81 42.59 12.87 -1.86
C GLY A 81 41.83 12.47 -0.58
N THR A 82 40.56 12.83 -0.42
CA THR A 82 39.77 12.36 0.76
C THR A 82 39.29 10.93 0.62
N ARG A 83 39.17 10.41 -0.61
CA ARG A 83 38.77 9.01 -0.87
C ARG A 83 39.89 8.01 -0.59
N ASP A 84 41.13 8.34 -0.95
CA ASP A 84 42.24 7.39 -0.81
C ASP A 84 42.70 7.19 0.63
N LEU A 85 42.55 8.19 1.51
CA LEU A 85 42.87 8.04 2.93
C LEU A 85 41.89 7.12 3.69
N VAL A 86 40.63 7.05 3.25
CA VAL A 86 39.61 6.18 3.89
C VAL A 86 39.76 4.73 3.44
N LEU A 87 40.14 4.48 2.18
CA LEU A 87 40.31 3.12 1.66
C LEU A 87 41.67 2.48 2.00
N ALA A 88 42.69 3.26 2.35
CA ALA A 88 44.03 2.71 2.65
C ALA A 88 44.14 2.02 4.03
N GLY A 89 43.15 2.19 4.91
CA GLY A 89 43.21 1.70 6.30
C GLY A 89 42.13 0.69 6.70
N ALA A 90 41.08 0.51 5.91
CA ALA A 90 39.99 -0.42 6.22
C ALA A 90 40.19 -1.74 5.47
N SER A 91 40.42 -2.83 6.19
CA SER A 91 40.39 -4.17 5.57
C SER A 91 38.96 -4.53 5.17
N ALA A 92 38.80 -5.46 4.23
CA ALA A 92 37.48 -6.02 3.87
C ALA A 92 36.68 -6.53 5.10
N ALA A 93 37.39 -6.95 6.15
CA ALA A 93 36.79 -7.35 7.42
C ALA A 93 36.35 -6.14 8.27
N ASP A 94 37.08 -5.03 8.24
CA ASP A 94 36.71 -3.81 8.98
C ASP A 94 35.47 -3.13 8.37
N ILE A 95 35.33 -3.15 7.03
CA ILE A 95 34.12 -2.68 6.34
C ILE A 95 32.94 -3.65 6.49
N ALA A 96 33.18 -4.96 6.62
CA ALA A 96 32.13 -5.93 6.93
C ALA A 96 31.66 -5.83 8.38
N ALA A 97 32.58 -5.62 9.33
CA ALA A 97 32.27 -5.47 10.76
C ALA A 97 31.46 -4.19 11.03
N PHE A 98 31.75 -3.09 10.32
CA PHE A 98 30.94 -1.86 10.43
C PHE A 98 29.57 -1.95 9.74
N ALA A 99 29.39 -2.93 8.85
CA ALA A 99 28.12 -3.17 8.14
C ALA A 99 27.18 -4.13 8.89
N ALA A 100 27.68 -4.80 9.94
CA ALA A 100 26.99 -5.86 10.66
C ALA A 100 26.91 -5.58 12.17
N GLU A 101 26.79 -4.30 12.58
CA GLU A 101 26.34 -4.01 13.94
C GLU A 101 24.90 -4.52 14.07
N PRO A 102 24.63 -5.48 14.97
CA PRO A 102 23.29 -6.05 15.12
C PRO A 102 22.31 -4.96 15.54
N VAL A 103 21.13 -4.92 14.91
CA VAL A 103 20.11 -3.95 15.26
C VAL A 103 19.46 -4.39 16.57
N VAL A 104 19.77 -3.68 17.65
CA VAL A 104 19.12 -3.89 18.94
C VAL A 104 17.85 -3.05 19.00
N LEU A 105 16.71 -3.69 18.70
CA LEU A 105 15.39 -3.07 18.84
C LEU A 105 14.82 -3.24 20.26
N PRO A 106 13.95 -2.31 20.73
CA PRO A 106 13.18 -2.52 21.95
C PRO A 106 12.20 -3.70 21.79
N GLU A 107 11.54 -4.09 22.89
CA GLU A 107 10.45 -5.07 22.82
C GLU A 107 9.27 -4.47 22.04
N GLY A 108 8.79 -5.21 21.04
CA GLY A 108 7.69 -4.79 20.17
C GLY A 108 6.33 -5.31 20.62
N ASP A 109 5.28 -4.54 20.35
CA ASP A 109 3.88 -4.92 20.55
C ASP A 109 3.23 -5.29 19.20
N ALA A 110 2.82 -6.55 19.06
CA ALA A 110 2.21 -7.05 17.82
C ALA A 110 0.86 -6.38 17.49
N SER A 111 0.09 -5.93 18.49
CA SER A 111 -1.17 -5.21 18.25
C SER A 111 -0.92 -3.81 17.68
N ASN A 112 0.14 -3.14 18.14
CA ASN A 112 0.58 -1.88 17.51
C ASN A 112 1.11 -2.14 16.10
N GLY A 113 1.87 -3.21 15.90
CA GLY A 113 2.37 -3.62 14.60
C GLY A 113 1.25 -3.91 13.59
N GLU A 114 0.14 -4.50 14.01
CA GLU A 114 -1.05 -4.69 13.18
C GLU A 114 -1.67 -3.35 12.75
N ALA A 115 -1.76 -2.40 13.67
CA ALA A 115 -2.24 -1.06 13.38
C ALA A 115 -1.30 -0.33 12.39
N LEU A 116 0.01 -0.49 12.55
CA LEU A 116 1.02 0.05 11.62
C LEU A 116 0.93 -0.59 10.24
N HIS A 117 0.79 -1.92 10.15
CA HIS A 117 0.61 -2.65 8.88
C HIS A 117 -0.55 -2.09 8.04
N THR A 118 -1.63 -1.70 8.71
CA THR A 118 -2.78 -1.08 8.04
C THR A 118 -2.53 0.39 7.72
N SER A 119 -2.08 1.17 8.69
CA SER A 119 -1.98 2.64 8.57
C SER A 119 -0.84 3.11 7.66
N LEU A 120 0.26 2.38 7.60
CA LEU A 120 1.38 2.63 6.69
C LEU A 120 1.16 2.06 5.29
N GLY A 121 0.03 1.38 5.05
CA GLY A 121 -0.34 0.83 3.75
C GLY A 121 0.36 -0.48 3.36
N CYS A 122 1.05 -1.14 4.31
CA CYS A 122 1.72 -2.43 4.07
C CYS A 122 0.72 -3.48 3.55
N ALA A 123 -0.51 -3.46 4.08
CA ALA A 123 -1.61 -4.36 3.68
C ALA A 123 -2.00 -4.28 2.19
N ALA A 124 -1.68 -3.17 1.50
CA ALA A 124 -1.98 -3.04 0.07
C ALA A 124 -1.08 -3.92 -0.81
N CYS A 125 0.10 -4.30 -0.30
CA CYS A 125 1.12 -5.03 -1.05
C CYS A 125 1.48 -6.39 -0.42
N HIS A 126 1.28 -6.54 0.89
CA HIS A 126 1.64 -7.74 1.64
C HIS A 126 0.41 -8.30 2.36
N SER A 127 0.11 -9.56 2.09
CA SER A 127 -0.84 -10.31 2.90
C SER A 127 -0.20 -10.71 4.22
N VAL A 128 -1.02 -10.83 5.27
CA VAL A 128 -0.60 -11.48 6.53
C VAL A 128 -0.49 -13.01 6.38
N GLY A 129 -1.05 -13.57 5.31
CA GLY A 129 -1.00 -14.99 4.97
C GLY A 129 0.18 -15.33 4.06
N ASP A 130 0.02 -16.38 3.26
CA ASP A 130 0.96 -16.84 2.25
C ASP A 130 0.70 -16.23 0.86
N ASP A 131 -0.47 -15.62 0.66
CA ASP A 131 -0.86 -15.02 -0.60
C ASP A 131 0.09 -13.89 -1.04
N VAL A 132 0.47 -13.91 -2.31
CA VAL A 132 1.23 -12.83 -2.96
C VAL A 132 0.25 -11.81 -3.53
N ILE A 133 0.39 -10.54 -3.12
CA ILE A 133 -0.41 -9.42 -3.68
C ILE A 133 0.45 -8.63 -4.67
N VAL A 134 1.44 -7.91 -4.15
CA VAL A 134 2.51 -7.26 -4.92
C VAL A 134 3.86 -7.73 -4.38
N GLY A 135 4.00 -7.79 -3.06
CA GLY A 135 5.10 -8.40 -2.34
C GLY A 135 4.74 -9.77 -1.77
N PRO A 136 5.71 -10.47 -1.16
CA PRO A 136 5.50 -11.76 -0.53
C PRO A 136 4.58 -11.66 0.70
N GLY A 137 3.80 -12.71 0.95
CA GLY A 137 3.03 -12.86 2.19
C GLY A 137 3.92 -13.04 3.43
N TRP A 138 3.36 -12.68 4.58
CA TRP A 138 4.08 -12.69 5.86
C TRP A 138 4.07 -14.03 6.61
N LYS A 139 3.22 -14.97 6.21
CA LYS A 139 3.19 -16.31 6.82
C LYS A 139 4.53 -17.00 6.74
N GLY A 140 5.17 -17.32 7.86
CA GLY A 140 6.52 -17.88 7.97
C GLY A 140 7.64 -16.97 7.43
N LEU A 141 7.40 -15.67 7.31
CA LEU A 141 8.39 -14.73 6.76
C LEU A 141 9.58 -14.55 7.68
N TYR A 142 9.39 -14.55 8.99
CA TYR A 142 10.48 -14.33 9.93
C TYR A 142 11.46 -15.51 9.89
N THR A 143 10.97 -16.75 9.84
CA THR A 143 11.83 -17.91 9.56
C THR A 143 12.57 -17.78 8.22
N ARG A 144 11.86 -17.46 7.13
CA ARG A 144 12.49 -17.27 5.80
C ARG A 144 13.50 -16.14 5.77
N ALA A 145 13.35 -15.10 6.58
CA ALA A 145 14.26 -13.97 6.64
C ALA A 145 15.65 -14.41 7.08
N GLY A 146 15.75 -15.26 8.11
CA GLY A 146 17.02 -15.80 8.59
C GLY A 146 17.71 -16.78 7.63
N GLU A 147 17.00 -17.27 6.61
CA GLU A 147 17.56 -18.19 5.60
C GLU A 147 18.01 -17.47 4.31
N ARG A 148 17.67 -16.18 4.14
CA ARG A 148 17.89 -15.44 2.87
C ARG A 148 19.29 -14.84 2.75
N THR A 149 19.91 -14.53 3.87
CA THR A 149 21.19 -13.82 3.95
C THR A 149 21.97 -14.29 5.16
N ASP A 150 23.23 -13.87 5.30
CA ASP A 150 24.02 -14.08 6.52
C ASP A 150 23.58 -13.19 7.69
N LEU A 151 22.58 -12.32 7.50
CA LEU A 151 21.99 -11.50 8.57
C LEU A 151 21.01 -12.32 9.40
N GLU A 152 20.91 -11.97 10.68
CA GLU A 152 19.82 -12.43 11.53
C GLU A 152 18.46 -11.98 10.96
N ALA A 153 17.40 -12.74 11.27
CA ALA A 153 16.08 -12.50 10.72
C ALA A 153 15.56 -11.07 11.01
N GLU A 154 15.75 -10.57 12.23
CA GLU A 154 15.43 -9.20 12.61
C GLU A 154 16.17 -8.17 11.76
N ASP A 155 17.49 -8.32 11.62
CA ASP A 155 18.33 -7.39 10.87
C ASP A 155 17.94 -7.34 9.39
N TYR A 156 17.62 -8.51 8.82
CA TYR A 156 17.07 -8.62 7.47
C TYR A 156 15.74 -7.86 7.34
N LEU A 157 14.83 -7.99 8.31
CA LEU A 157 13.54 -7.32 8.26
C LEU A 157 13.68 -5.81 8.43
N VAL A 158 14.52 -5.34 9.35
CA VAL A 158 14.83 -3.91 9.50
C VAL A 158 15.42 -3.35 8.21
N GLN A 159 16.36 -4.06 7.60
CA GLN A 159 16.95 -3.65 6.33
C GLN A 159 15.90 -3.63 5.21
N SER A 160 15.02 -4.64 5.14
CA SER A 160 13.98 -4.73 4.11
C SER A 160 12.96 -3.59 4.24
N ILE A 161 12.64 -3.14 5.45
CA ILE A 161 11.69 -2.04 5.70
C ILE A 161 12.34 -0.68 5.42
N THR A 162 13.55 -0.45 5.93
CA THR A 162 14.22 0.86 5.85
C THR A 162 14.96 1.07 4.52
N LYS A 163 15.48 0.01 3.92
CA LYS A 163 16.32 0.02 2.72
C LYS A 163 15.95 -1.14 1.77
N PRO A 164 14.70 -1.21 1.28
CA PRO A 164 14.21 -2.35 0.48
C PRO A 164 15.04 -2.67 -0.76
N SER A 165 15.70 -1.67 -1.35
CA SER A 165 16.56 -1.87 -2.52
C SER A 165 17.87 -2.60 -2.24
N LYS A 166 18.23 -2.83 -0.96
CA LYS A 166 19.44 -3.59 -0.58
C LYS A 166 19.31 -5.08 -0.83
N PHE A 167 18.11 -5.61 -0.66
CA PHE A 167 17.80 -6.99 -0.95
C PHE A 167 16.42 -7.11 -1.57
N ILE A 168 16.36 -7.59 -2.80
CA ILE A 168 15.10 -7.88 -3.49
C ILE A 168 14.87 -9.38 -3.44
N ALA A 169 13.77 -9.80 -2.81
CA ALA A 169 13.39 -11.20 -2.77
C ALA A 169 13.20 -11.78 -4.18
N GLU A 170 13.57 -13.04 -4.35
CA GLU A 170 13.47 -13.73 -5.63
C GLU A 170 12.05 -13.68 -6.19
N GLY A 171 11.93 -13.36 -7.48
CA GLY A 171 10.64 -13.23 -8.17
C GLY A 171 9.91 -11.90 -7.97
N PHE A 172 10.48 -10.95 -7.20
CA PHE A 172 9.88 -9.64 -6.96
C PHE A 172 10.66 -8.50 -7.63
N THR A 173 9.99 -7.38 -7.83
CA THR A 173 10.59 -6.14 -8.36
C THR A 173 10.83 -5.13 -7.25
N ASN A 174 11.77 -4.20 -7.45
CA ASN A 174 12.06 -3.11 -6.51
C ASN A 174 10.96 -2.03 -6.53
N VAL A 175 9.83 -2.34 -5.90
CA VAL A 175 8.65 -1.47 -5.81
C VAL A 175 8.25 -1.13 -4.38
N MET A 176 8.86 -1.79 -3.38
CA MET A 176 8.61 -1.49 -1.98
C MET A 176 9.22 -0.11 -1.64
N PRO A 177 8.43 0.84 -1.13
CA PRO A 177 8.96 2.13 -0.70
C PRO A 177 9.83 1.96 0.55
N ALA A 178 10.80 2.87 0.73
CA ALA A 178 11.61 2.92 1.93
C ALA A 178 10.83 3.55 3.09
N PHE A 179 10.93 2.94 4.28
CA PHE A 179 10.35 3.41 5.53
C PHE A 179 11.46 3.74 6.55
N ASP A 180 12.49 4.47 6.09
CA ASP A 180 13.66 4.88 6.90
C ASP A 180 13.35 5.96 7.95
N TYR A 181 12.13 6.48 7.94
CA TYR A 181 11.61 7.46 8.90
C TYR A 181 10.91 6.84 10.11
N LEU A 182 10.71 5.52 10.12
CA LEU A 182 10.10 4.83 11.28
C LEU A 182 11.07 4.82 12.46
N SER A 183 10.53 5.03 13.65
CA SER A 183 11.28 4.89 14.89
C SER A 183 11.60 3.42 15.19
N ASP A 184 12.61 3.19 16.03
CA ASP A 184 13.00 1.84 16.46
C ASP A 184 11.83 1.09 17.11
N GLN A 185 10.95 1.79 17.84
CA GLN A 185 9.76 1.18 18.43
C GLN A 185 8.74 0.76 17.37
N GLU A 186 8.49 1.58 16.34
CA GLU A 186 7.56 1.22 15.26
C GLU A 186 8.09 0.04 14.44
N LEU A 187 9.42 -0.03 14.23
CA LEU A 187 10.08 -1.18 13.61
C LEU A 187 9.93 -2.43 14.47
N ALA A 188 10.15 -2.32 15.79
CA ALA A 188 9.99 -3.42 16.73
C ALA A 188 8.55 -3.95 16.73
N ASP A 189 7.56 -3.07 16.78
CA ASP A 189 6.14 -3.41 16.76
C ASP A 189 5.75 -4.12 15.46
N LEU A 190 6.20 -3.62 14.29
CA LEU A 190 5.99 -4.28 13.00
C LEU A 190 6.62 -5.68 12.95
N ILE A 191 7.85 -5.83 13.42
CA ILE A 191 8.55 -7.12 13.44
C ILE A 191 7.87 -8.09 14.41
N ALA A 192 7.42 -7.61 15.58
CA ALA A 192 6.63 -8.42 16.51
C ALA A 192 5.34 -8.92 15.85
N PHE A 193 4.68 -8.09 15.05
CA PHE A 193 3.51 -8.50 14.29
C PHE A 193 3.86 -9.51 13.18
N VAL A 194 4.97 -9.36 12.46
CA VAL A 194 5.43 -10.38 11.50
C VAL A 194 5.65 -11.72 12.21
N LYS A 195 6.33 -11.74 13.36
CA LYS A 195 6.55 -12.94 14.18
C LYS A 195 5.25 -13.59 14.67
N ALA A 196 4.25 -12.77 15.00
CA ALA A 196 2.93 -13.26 15.43
C ALA A 196 2.15 -13.95 14.30
N ASN A 197 2.54 -13.73 13.04
CA ASN A 197 1.92 -14.30 11.85
C ASN A 197 2.83 -15.34 11.16
N GLU A 198 3.57 -16.15 11.93
CA GLU A 198 4.32 -17.30 11.42
C GLU A 198 3.41 -18.42 10.86
#